data_AF-A0A3L7ZQK0-F1
#
_entry.id   AF-A0A3L7ZQK0-F1
#
_cell.length_a   1.000
_cell.length_b   1.000
_cell.length_c   1.000
_cell.angle_alpha   90.00
_cell.angle_beta   90.00
_cell.angle_gamma   90.00
#
_symmetry.space_group_name_H-M   'P 1'
#
loop_
_entity.id
_entity.type
_entity.pdbx_description
1 polymer ?
#
loop_
_entity_poly.entity_id
_entity_poly.type
_entity_poly.pdbx_seq_one_letter_code
_entity_poly.pdbx_strand_id
1 'polypeptide(L)' 'MKKIPFSPPDMSEAEINEVAEALRSGWITTGPKTKEFERLIAMCC' A
#
# COMPACT_ATOMS: atom_id res chain seq x y z
N MET A 1 31.78 6.67 -12.70
CA MET A 1 30.46 6.43 -13.31
C MET A 1 29.41 6.43 -12.21
N LYS A 2 28.48 7.40 -12.19
CA LYS A 2 27.44 7.49 -11.14
C LYS A 2 26.34 6.50 -11.49
N LYS A 3 26.04 5.53 -10.61
CA LYS A 3 24.89 4.63 -10.78
C LYS A 3 23.62 5.42 -10.50
N ILE A 4 22.76 5.57 -11.51
CA ILE A 4 21.40 6.09 -11.34
C ILE A 4 20.49 4.87 -11.22
N PRO A 5 19.82 4.65 -10.08
CA PRO A 5 18.90 3.54 -9.92
C PRO A 5 17.68 3.75 -10.82
N PHE A 6 17.30 2.73 -11.58
CA PHE A 6 16.03 2.72 -12.31
C PHE A 6 14.91 2.33 -11.35
N SER A 7 13.97 3.23 -11.12
CA SER A 7 12.83 3.03 -10.21
C SER A 7 13.25 2.63 -8.79
N PRO A 8 13.96 3.51 -8.04
CA PRO A 8 14.22 3.24 -6.63
C PRO A 8 12.88 3.01 -5.90
N PRO A 9 12.83 2.08 -4.94
CA PRO A 9 11.64 1.90 -4.13
C PRO A 9 11.32 3.20 -3.40
N ASP A 10 10.07 3.63 -3.50
CA ASP A 10 9.52 4.73 -2.71
C ASP A 10 8.52 4.14 -1.72
N MET A 11 8.92 4.11 -0.45
CA MET A 11 8.14 3.54 0.65
C MET A 11 8.42 4.37 1.90
N SER A 12 7.37 4.60 2.68
CA SER A 12 7.42 5.32 3.94
C SER A 12 6.84 4.45 5.07
N GLU A 13 6.85 5.00 6.29
CA GLU A 13 6.18 4.38 7.43
C GLU A 13 4.66 4.26 7.22
N ALA A 14 4.05 5.05 6.33
CA ALA A 14 2.61 4.95 6.06
C ALA A 14 2.25 3.58 5.47
N GLU A 15 2.97 3.14 4.44
CA GLU A 15 2.75 1.83 3.80
C GLU A 15 3.03 0.67 4.78
N ILE A 16 4.09 0.79 5.60
CA ILE A 16 4.44 -0.23 6.60
C ILE A 16 3.33 -0.37 7.64
N ASN A 17 2.78 0.74 8.14
CA ASN A 17 1.73 0.73 9.14
C ASN A 17 0.44 0.10 8.62
N GLU A 18 0.06 0.39 7.37
CA GLU A 18 -1.11 -0.22 6.72
C GLU A 18 -0.96 -1.74 6.56
N VAL A 19 0.22 -2.20 6.13
CA VAL A 19 0.51 -3.64 6.03
C VAL A 19 0.48 -4.29 7.42
N ALA A 20 1.09 -3.66 8.42
CA ALA A 20 1.10 -4.17 9.78
C ALA A 20 -0.32 -4.27 10.38
N GLU A 21 -1.20 -3.31 10.11
CA GLU A 21 -2.61 -3.36 10.52
C GLU A 21 -3.35 -4.53 9.84
N ALA A 22 -3.17 -4.71 8.52
CA ALA A 22 -3.76 -5.81 7.79
C ALA A 22 -3.32 -7.18 8.37
N LEU A 23 -2.03 -7.34 8.68
CA LEU A 23 -1.51 -8.55 9.32
C LEU A 23 -2.10 -8.77 10.72
N ARG A 24 -2.15 -7.73 11.56
CA ARG A 24 -2.71 -7.80 12.92
C ARG A 24 -4.20 -8.09 12.94
N SER A 25 -4.93 -7.69 11.89
CA SER A 25 -6.36 -7.98 11.75
C SER A 25 -6.67 -9.48 11.54
N GLY A 26 -5.67 -10.28 11.14
CA GLY A 26 -5.85 -11.68 10.76
C GLY A 26 -6.50 -11.87 9.38
N TRP A 27 -6.85 -10.79 8.69
CA TRP A 27 -7.47 -10.82 7.37
C TRP A 27 -6.49 -10.38 6.28
N ILE A 28 -5.76 -11.34 5.72
CA ILE A 28 -4.68 -11.08 4.73
C ILE A 28 -5.12 -11.25 3.27
N THR A 29 -6.39 -11.55 3.03
CA THR A 29 -6.98 -11.74 1.70
C THR A 29 -7.95 -10.60 1.38
N THR A 30 -8.65 -10.68 0.24
CA THR A 30 -9.65 -9.68 -0.15
C THR A 30 -10.65 -9.41 0.96
N GLY A 31 -10.79 -8.14 1.35
CA GLY A 31 -11.59 -7.74 2.51
C GLY A 31 -11.98 -6.26 2.50
N PRO A 32 -12.47 -5.74 3.65
CA PRO A 32 -12.94 -4.37 3.76
C PRO A 32 -11.90 -3.32 3.36
N LYS A 33 -10.61 -3.52 3.70
CA LYS A 33 -9.51 -2.61 3.30
C LYS A 33 -9.35 -2.52 1.77
N THR A 34 -9.51 -3.63 1.06
CA THR A 34 -9.47 -3.64 -0.42
C THR A 34 -10.63 -2.83 -1.01
N LYS A 35 -11.85 -3.02 -0.49
CA LYS A 35 -13.02 -2.25 -0.96
C LYS A 35 -12.88 -0.76 -0.71
N GLU A 36 -12.32 -0.37 0.44
CA GLU A 36 -12.06 1.04 0.74
C GLU A 36 -11.03 1.64 -0.21
N PHE A 37 -9.95 0.91 -0.50
CA PHE A 37 -8.95 1.34 -1.48
C PHE A 37 -9.56 1.53 -2.88
N GLU A 38 -10.36 0.58 -3.36
CA GLU A 38 -11.08 0.68 -4.64
C GLU A 38 -12.01 1.90 -4.68
N ARG A 39 -12.73 2.17 -3.58
CA ARG A 39 -13.60 3.34 -3.44
C ARG A 39 -12.81 4.66 -3.52
N LEU A 40 -11.68 4.75 -2.82
CA LEU A 40 -10.83 5.93 -2.83
C LEU A 40 -10.24 6.19 -4.21
N ILE A 41 -9.78 5.16 -4.92
CA ILE A 41 -9.30 5.27 -6.30
C ILE A 41 -10.41 5.78 -7.22
N ALA A 42 -11.63 5.26 -7.08
CA ALA A 42 -12.75 5.67 -7.93
C ALA A 42 -13.11 7.16 -7.79
N MET A 43 -12.76 7.82 -6.67
CA MET A 43 -12.97 9.26 -6.47
C MET A 43 -11.96 10.14 -7.20
N CYS A 44 -10.87 9.58 -7.71
CA CYS A 44 -9.81 10.31 -8.40
C CYS A 44 -10.05 10.42 -9.92
N CYS A 45 -11.20 9.96 -10.42
CA CYS A 45 -11.64 9.98 -11.81
C CYS A 45 -12.92 10.81 -11.96
#